data_AF-A0A2N6A6B9-F1
#
_entry.id   AF-A0A2N6A6B9-F1
#
_cell.length_a   1.000
_cell.length_b   1.000
_cell.length_c   1.000
_cell.angle_alpha   90.00
_cell.angle_beta   90.00
_cell.angle_gamma   90.00
#
_symmetry.space_group_name_H-M   'P 1'
#
loop_
_entity.id
_entity.type
_entity.pdbx_description
1 polymer ?
#
loop_
_entity_poly.entity_id
_entity_poly.type
_entity_poly.pdbx_seq_one_letter_code
_entity_poly.pdbx_strand_id
1 'polypeptide(L)'
;MGEVRVGPTVTQYSLKPDKGMKLSRITSLSNDLALALAAHPIRIEAPIPGKALVGIEVPNQKTALVSFKELLETKEFKRRNHNLMMALGKDVAGKTWFADLPKMPHLLIAGATGSGKTVCVNTILMSLLYQNTAETLRMIMVDPKRVELTLYNGIPHLLTPVITNTQKTVNALKWCIGEMDRRFELLASVGSRDISSYNAKHPDTKIPHIVFVIDELADLMATAASEVEAGIIRLAQMARAVGIHLIVATQRPSVDVITGLMKANIPGRIAFSVASLIDSRTILDSPGAEKLLGRGDMLYQTAELSKPVRIQGAFISEEELKSVVDYLKGDEEPEYDESIVETQKSGTANMFGGASDDQDPLFDEAKDVILKAGKASASFLQRRLKVGYARAARILDELEEAGIIGPSQGAKPREILVTENEVSNPMNAGGKLNAFDDVADDEEDEEEYEEEDELEEDEEYEEDEDEDTEEEEEEEDLHKN
;
A
#
# COMPACT_ATOMS: atom_id res chain seq x y z
N MET A 1 3.25 -10.86 -42.56
CA MET A 1 3.84 -10.01 -41.50
C MET A 1 2.82 -8.95 -41.15
N GLY A 2 2.56 -8.71 -39.87
CA GLY A 2 1.58 -7.72 -39.42
C GLY A 2 2.19 -6.32 -39.27
N GLU A 3 1.54 -5.49 -38.47
CA GLU A 3 1.98 -4.13 -38.12
C GLU A 3 3.35 -4.15 -37.42
N VAL A 4 4.23 -3.22 -37.79
CA VAL A 4 5.51 -2.96 -37.12
C VAL A 4 5.37 -1.68 -36.30
N ARG A 5 5.70 -1.74 -35.01
CA ARG A 5 5.61 -0.62 -34.08
C ARG A 5 6.99 -0.31 -33.53
N VAL A 6 7.49 0.88 -33.82
CA VAL A 6 8.81 1.33 -33.37
C VAL A 6 8.63 2.13 -32.09
N GLY A 7 9.01 1.54 -30.97
CA GLY A 7 9.05 2.21 -29.66
C GLY A 7 10.43 2.81 -29.37
N PRO A 8 10.60 3.47 -28.22
CA PRO A 8 11.86 4.12 -27.85
C PRO A 8 13.04 3.14 -27.74
N THR A 9 12.84 1.98 -27.12
CA THR A 9 13.89 0.99 -26.84
C THR A 9 13.79 -0.30 -27.62
N VAL A 10 12.58 -0.68 -28.02
CA VAL A 10 12.31 -1.90 -28.77
C VAL A 10 11.41 -1.63 -29.96
N THR A 11 11.50 -2.48 -30.97
CA THR A 11 10.54 -2.55 -32.08
C THR A 11 9.71 -3.82 -31.93
N GLN A 12 8.38 -3.68 -31.92
CA GLN A 12 7.45 -4.80 -31.88
C GLN A 12 7.04 -5.18 -33.31
N TYR A 13 7.40 -6.39 -33.72
CA TYR A 13 6.98 -7.01 -34.97
C TYR A 13 5.77 -7.91 -34.72
N SER A 14 4.63 -7.56 -35.30
CA SER A 14 3.43 -8.39 -35.18
C SER A 14 3.44 -9.51 -36.22
N LEU A 15 3.07 -10.73 -35.82
CA LEU A 15 2.89 -11.86 -36.71
C LEU A 15 1.56 -12.56 -36.43
N LYS A 16 0.96 -13.11 -37.49
CA LYS A 16 -0.25 -13.93 -37.39
C LYS A 16 0.18 -15.40 -37.43
N PRO A 17 -0.03 -16.18 -36.37
CA PRO A 17 0.23 -17.62 -36.41
C PRO A 17 -0.65 -18.33 -37.43
N ASP A 18 -0.14 -19.39 -38.04
CA ASP A 18 -0.94 -20.26 -38.90
C ASP A 18 -2.02 -21.00 -38.09
N LYS A 19 -3.11 -21.38 -38.77
CA LYS A 19 -4.22 -22.10 -38.14
C LYS A 19 -3.73 -23.41 -37.53
N GLY A 20 -4.08 -23.66 -36.27
CA GLY A 20 -3.67 -24.85 -35.52
C GLY A 20 -2.28 -24.76 -34.84
N MET A 21 -1.54 -23.66 -35.02
CA MET A 21 -0.27 -23.46 -34.33
C MET A 21 -0.50 -23.16 -32.84
N LYS A 22 0.04 -24.01 -31.96
CA LYS A 22 0.03 -23.76 -30.51
C LYS A 22 0.93 -22.57 -30.17
N LEU A 23 0.41 -21.59 -29.44
CA LEU A 23 1.19 -20.41 -29.00
C LEU A 23 2.44 -20.78 -28.21
N SER A 24 2.39 -21.86 -27.42
CA SER A 24 3.52 -22.35 -26.64
C SER A 24 4.76 -22.65 -27.48
N ARG A 25 4.57 -23.14 -28.72
CA ARG A 25 5.67 -23.40 -29.67
C ARG A 25 6.36 -22.12 -30.13
N ILE A 26 5.63 -21.01 -30.22
CA ILE A 26 6.22 -19.72 -30.59
C ILE A 26 6.97 -19.15 -29.41
N THR A 27 6.34 -19.15 -28.23
CA THR A 27 6.94 -18.58 -27.01
C THR A 27 8.21 -19.32 -26.57
N SER A 28 8.33 -20.62 -26.85
CA SER A 28 9.53 -21.41 -26.53
C SER A 28 10.74 -21.07 -27.42
N LEU A 29 10.54 -20.47 -28.59
CA LEU A 29 11.61 -20.13 -29.54
C LEU A 29 12.32 -18.81 -29.21
N SER A 30 12.07 -18.22 -28.05
CA SER A 30 12.63 -16.93 -27.63
C SER A 30 14.17 -16.87 -27.73
N ASN A 31 14.86 -17.95 -27.34
CA ASN A 31 16.33 -18.01 -27.38
C ASN A 31 16.86 -18.27 -28.81
N ASP A 32 16.19 -19.12 -29.57
CA ASP A 32 16.57 -19.41 -30.96
C ASP A 32 16.40 -18.18 -31.85
N LEU A 33 15.31 -17.42 -31.64
CA LEU A 33 15.10 -16.13 -32.29
C LEU A 33 16.18 -15.11 -31.88
N ALA A 34 16.59 -15.10 -30.61
CA ALA A 34 17.63 -14.21 -30.14
C ALA A 34 18.98 -14.49 -30.84
N LEU A 35 19.31 -15.77 -31.00
CA LEU A 35 20.48 -16.22 -31.74
C LEU A 35 20.38 -15.83 -33.23
N ALA A 36 19.26 -16.12 -33.87
CA ALA A 36 19.06 -15.87 -35.30
C ALA A 36 19.09 -14.37 -35.66
N LEU A 37 18.58 -13.52 -34.76
CA LEU A 37 18.54 -12.06 -34.94
C LEU A 37 19.78 -11.34 -34.39
N ALA A 38 20.70 -12.06 -33.74
CA ALA A 38 21.82 -11.49 -32.99
C ALA A 38 21.37 -10.39 -32.01
N ALA A 39 20.21 -10.59 -31.38
CA ALA A 39 19.56 -9.62 -30.52
C ALA A 39 19.09 -10.30 -29.24
N HIS A 40 19.55 -9.83 -28.09
CA HIS A 40 19.19 -10.40 -26.78
C HIS A 40 19.03 -9.28 -25.75
N PRO A 41 18.02 -9.37 -24.85
CA PRO A 41 16.93 -10.34 -24.81
C PRO A 41 15.80 -10.07 -25.83
N ILE A 42 15.10 -11.12 -26.25
CA ILE A 42 13.84 -11.04 -27.02
C ILE A 42 12.67 -11.34 -26.10
N ARG A 43 11.61 -10.54 -26.20
CA ARG A 43 10.33 -10.77 -25.52
C ARG A 43 9.24 -11.10 -26.54
N ILE A 44 8.44 -12.12 -26.25
CA ILE A 44 7.32 -12.56 -27.09
C ILE A 44 6.03 -12.28 -26.32
N GLU A 45 5.20 -11.39 -26.86
CA GLU A 45 3.87 -11.07 -26.35
C GLU A 45 2.82 -11.89 -27.12
N ALA A 46 2.25 -12.90 -26.47
CA ALA A 46 1.30 -13.82 -27.10
C ALA A 46 0.06 -14.07 -26.21
N PRO A 47 -1.16 -13.76 -26.67
CA PRO A 47 -1.48 -12.84 -27.76
C PRO A 47 -1.22 -11.37 -27.35
N ILE A 48 -1.09 -10.49 -28.35
CA ILE A 48 -1.16 -9.03 -28.16
C ILE A 48 -2.56 -8.68 -27.64
N PRO A 49 -2.70 -7.91 -26.54
CA PRO A 49 -4.01 -7.52 -26.01
C PRO A 49 -4.94 -6.93 -27.07
N GLY A 50 -6.16 -7.45 -27.15
CA GLY A 50 -7.17 -7.02 -28.12
C GLY A 50 -6.91 -7.43 -29.57
N LYS A 51 -5.88 -8.24 -29.87
CA LYS A 51 -5.55 -8.67 -31.23
C LYS A 51 -5.27 -10.17 -31.33
N ALA A 52 -5.70 -10.79 -32.43
CA ALA A 52 -5.35 -12.18 -32.79
C ALA A 52 -3.94 -12.28 -33.42
N LEU A 53 -2.94 -11.67 -32.79
CA LEU A 53 -1.56 -11.57 -33.26
C LEU A 53 -0.57 -11.90 -32.13
N VAL A 54 0.64 -12.29 -32.50
CA VAL A 54 1.79 -12.43 -31.60
C VAL A 54 2.77 -11.30 -31.87
N GLY A 55 3.26 -10.64 -30.83
CA GLY A 55 4.27 -9.59 -30.92
C GLY A 55 5.65 -10.14 -30.57
N ILE A 56 6.64 -9.91 -31.42
CA ILE A 56 8.06 -10.14 -31.11
C ILE A 56 8.71 -8.79 -30.90
N GLU A 57 9.15 -8.53 -29.67
CA GLU A 57 9.86 -7.31 -29.30
C GLU A 57 11.36 -7.53 -29.43
N VAL A 58 11.98 -6.80 -30.36
CA VAL A 58 13.41 -6.85 -30.65
C VAL A 58 14.05 -5.53 -30.21
N PRO A 59 15.16 -5.57 -29.46
CA PRO A 59 15.91 -4.37 -29.09
C PRO A 59 16.31 -3.50 -30.29
N ASN A 60 16.14 -2.19 -30.16
CA ASN A 60 16.62 -1.24 -31.16
C ASN A 60 18.15 -1.12 -31.11
N GLN A 61 18.79 -0.93 -32.26
CA GLN A 61 20.24 -0.66 -32.32
C GLN A 61 20.60 0.70 -31.70
N LYS A 62 19.67 1.66 -31.76
CA LYS A 62 19.78 2.97 -31.12
C LYS A 62 18.51 3.21 -30.31
N THR A 63 18.66 3.43 -29.02
CA THR A 63 17.54 3.74 -28.14
C THR A 63 17.29 5.24 -28.11
N ALA A 64 16.01 5.63 -28.07
CA ALA A 64 15.61 7.01 -27.84
C ALA A 64 15.40 7.25 -26.34
N LEU A 65 15.94 8.36 -25.85
CA LEU A 65 15.69 8.81 -24.48
C LEU A 65 14.29 9.40 -24.38
N VAL A 66 13.51 8.93 -23.40
CA VAL A 66 12.19 9.45 -23.07
C VAL A 66 12.38 10.52 -22.01
N SER A 67 12.35 11.80 -22.37
CA SER A 67 12.62 12.88 -21.40
C SER A 67 11.42 13.10 -20.48
N PHE A 68 11.63 13.42 -19.20
CA PHE A 68 10.53 13.71 -18.29
C PHE A 68 9.68 14.89 -18.77
N LYS A 69 10.32 15.94 -19.27
CA LYS A 69 9.67 17.12 -19.85
C LYS A 69 8.69 16.79 -20.96
N GLU A 70 9.02 15.89 -21.87
CA GLU A 70 8.13 15.59 -23.01
C GLU A 70 6.79 14.98 -22.54
N LEU A 71 6.77 14.24 -21.42
CA LEU A 71 5.53 13.70 -20.85
C LEU A 71 4.68 14.83 -20.24
N LEU A 72 5.31 15.74 -19.49
CA LEU A 72 4.60 16.86 -18.88
C LEU A 72 4.02 17.83 -19.91
N GLU A 73 4.62 17.90 -21.10
CA GLU A 73 4.16 18.78 -22.18
C GLU A 73 2.93 18.26 -22.94
N THR A 74 2.58 16.97 -22.75
CA THR A 74 1.43 16.35 -23.41
C THR A 74 0.10 17.01 -23.03
N LYS A 75 -0.87 16.93 -23.94
CA LYS A 75 -2.24 17.41 -23.69
C LYS A 75 -2.91 16.65 -22.55
N GLU A 76 -2.64 15.34 -22.44
CA GLU A 76 -3.18 14.48 -21.39
C GLU A 76 -2.75 14.96 -20.00
N PHE A 77 -1.44 15.18 -19.80
CA PHE A 77 -0.94 15.70 -18.53
C PHE A 77 -1.41 17.13 -18.25
N LYS A 78 -1.41 18.01 -19.25
CA LYS A 78 -1.87 19.41 -19.07
C LYS A 78 -3.36 19.54 -18.78
N ARG A 79 -4.19 18.59 -19.20
CA ARG A 79 -5.65 18.58 -19.02
C ARG A 79 -6.12 17.53 -18.01
N ARG A 80 -5.22 17.05 -17.14
CA ARG A 80 -5.54 16.15 -16.03
C ARG A 80 -6.62 16.75 -15.13
N ASN A 81 -7.45 15.88 -14.55
CA ASN A 81 -8.59 16.29 -13.72
C ASN A 81 -8.22 16.50 -12.24
N HIS A 82 -7.03 16.06 -11.83
CA HIS A 82 -6.50 16.19 -10.47
C HIS A 82 -4.97 16.24 -10.49
N ASN A 83 -4.36 16.58 -9.36
CA ASN A 83 -2.92 16.83 -9.24
C ASN A 83 -2.10 15.62 -8.76
N LEU A 84 -2.66 14.41 -8.79
CA LEU A 84 -1.99 13.18 -8.30
C LEU A 84 -1.66 12.21 -9.43
N MET A 85 -1.38 12.76 -10.62
CA MET A 85 -0.99 11.99 -11.80
C MET A 85 0.52 11.81 -11.85
N MET A 86 1.03 10.62 -12.11
CA MET A 86 2.45 10.29 -12.11
C MET A 86 2.90 9.94 -13.53
N ALA A 87 3.85 10.69 -14.09
CA ALA A 87 4.34 10.43 -15.43
C ALA A 87 5.29 9.23 -15.42
N LEU A 88 4.94 8.17 -16.16
CA LEU A 88 5.68 6.92 -16.16
C LEU A 88 6.68 6.85 -17.32
N GLY A 89 6.20 6.97 -18.56
CA GLY A 89 7.04 6.77 -19.73
C GLY A 89 6.26 6.65 -21.03
N LYS A 90 6.86 5.98 -22.02
CA LYS A 90 6.21 5.62 -23.28
C LYS A 90 6.22 4.13 -23.52
N ASP A 91 5.15 3.57 -24.07
CA ASP A 91 5.11 2.16 -24.45
C ASP A 91 5.85 1.85 -25.76
N VAL A 92 5.78 0.59 -26.18
CA VAL A 92 6.36 0.09 -27.44
C VAL A 92 5.75 0.72 -28.70
N ALA A 93 4.60 1.39 -28.59
CA ALA A 93 3.96 2.14 -29.67
C ALA A 93 4.22 3.66 -29.57
N GLY A 94 4.99 4.11 -28.58
CA GLY A 94 5.28 5.52 -28.32
C GLY A 94 4.15 6.27 -27.62
N LYS A 95 3.07 5.59 -27.21
CA LYS A 95 1.99 6.21 -26.44
C LYS A 95 2.53 6.56 -25.05
N THR A 96 2.22 7.76 -24.57
CA THR A 96 2.57 8.19 -23.21
C THR A 96 1.68 7.50 -22.18
N TRP A 97 2.29 7.10 -21.07
CA TRP A 97 1.62 6.44 -19.97
C TRP A 97 1.76 7.26 -18.69
N PHE A 98 0.63 7.46 -18.04
CA PHE A 98 0.51 8.08 -16.73
C PHE A 98 -0.13 7.10 -15.76
N ALA A 99 0.27 7.22 -14.51
CA ALA A 99 -0.24 6.49 -13.38
C ALA A 99 -1.15 7.42 -12.55
N ASP A 100 -2.28 6.93 -12.09
CA ASP A 100 -3.23 7.70 -11.28
C ASP A 100 -3.20 7.19 -9.84
N LEU A 101 -2.62 7.96 -8.92
CA LEU A 101 -2.41 7.53 -7.54
C LEU A 101 -3.74 7.28 -6.80
N PRO A 102 -4.78 8.13 -6.85
CA PRO A 102 -6.11 7.82 -6.31
C PRO A 102 -6.75 6.50 -6.80
N LYS A 103 -6.48 6.08 -8.04
CA LYS A 103 -7.02 4.83 -8.60
C LYS A 103 -6.24 3.60 -8.14
N MET A 104 -4.93 3.73 -7.97
CA MET A 104 -4.05 2.72 -7.39
C MET A 104 -3.33 3.32 -6.18
N PRO A 105 -4.00 3.39 -5.02
CA PRO A 105 -3.60 4.23 -3.87
C PRO A 105 -2.23 3.91 -3.30
N HIS A 106 -1.69 2.73 -3.61
CA HIS A 106 -0.38 2.27 -3.19
C HIS A 106 0.35 1.68 -4.40
N LEU A 107 1.66 1.93 -4.46
CA LEU A 107 2.54 1.53 -5.55
C LEU A 107 3.77 0.79 -5.01
N LEU A 108 4.04 -0.39 -5.55
CA LEU A 108 5.26 -1.16 -5.30
C LEU A 108 6.19 -1.07 -6.51
N ILE A 109 7.46 -0.70 -6.29
CA ILE A 109 8.47 -0.53 -7.34
C ILE A 109 9.66 -1.43 -7.03
N ALA A 110 10.02 -2.33 -7.94
CA ALA A 110 11.13 -3.24 -7.69
C ALA A 110 11.99 -3.49 -8.92
N GLY A 111 13.28 -3.75 -8.71
CA GLY A 111 14.21 -4.12 -9.77
C GLY A 111 15.66 -4.03 -9.34
N ALA A 112 16.57 -4.64 -10.10
CA ALA A 112 17.98 -4.70 -9.73
C ALA A 112 18.65 -3.31 -9.75
N THR A 113 19.80 -3.18 -9.09
CA THR A 113 20.63 -1.96 -9.15
C THR A 113 20.94 -1.57 -10.59
N GLY A 114 20.86 -0.27 -10.92
CA GLY A 114 21.12 0.23 -12.28
C GLY A 114 20.02 -0.03 -13.32
N SER A 115 18.91 -0.66 -12.93
CA SER A 115 17.80 -0.98 -13.83
C SER A 115 16.93 0.23 -14.19
N GLY A 116 16.97 1.31 -13.41
CA GLY A 116 16.15 2.52 -13.59
C GLY A 116 15.20 2.85 -12.43
N LYS A 117 15.14 2.00 -11.38
CA LYS A 117 14.27 2.18 -10.19
C LYS A 117 14.36 3.58 -9.59
N THR A 118 15.57 4.04 -9.22
CA THR A 118 15.76 5.34 -8.58
C THR A 118 15.28 6.50 -9.46
N VAL A 119 15.62 6.48 -10.75
CA VAL A 119 15.16 7.51 -11.70
C VAL A 119 13.64 7.52 -11.78
N CYS A 120 13.00 6.35 -11.80
CA CYS A 120 11.54 6.25 -11.79
C CYS A 120 10.92 6.85 -10.52
N VAL A 121 11.43 6.48 -9.34
CA VAL A 121 11.00 7.08 -8.06
C VAL A 121 11.09 8.61 -8.14
N ASN A 122 12.22 9.14 -8.61
CA ASN A 122 12.40 10.58 -8.79
C ASN A 122 11.40 11.18 -9.80
N THR A 123 11.15 10.56 -10.95
CA THR A 123 10.14 11.07 -11.91
C THR A 123 8.73 11.05 -11.33
N ILE A 124 8.40 10.07 -10.49
CA ILE A 124 7.13 9.99 -9.78
C ILE A 124 7.02 11.15 -8.77
N LEU A 125 8.03 11.33 -7.92
CA LEU A 125 8.05 12.41 -6.93
C LEU A 125 8.02 13.78 -7.60
N MET A 126 8.81 13.99 -8.65
CA MET A 126 8.80 15.20 -9.45
C MET A 126 7.45 15.44 -10.12
N SER A 127 6.76 14.39 -10.59
CA SER A 127 5.41 14.54 -11.14
C SER A 127 4.49 15.14 -10.09
N LEU A 128 4.50 14.60 -8.88
CA LEU A 128 3.65 15.07 -7.79
C LEU A 128 4.03 16.50 -7.35
N LEU A 129 5.31 16.79 -7.18
CA LEU A 129 5.79 18.12 -6.80
C LEU A 129 5.49 19.18 -7.87
N TYR A 130 5.52 18.82 -9.15
CA TYR A 130 5.18 19.73 -10.25
C TYR A 130 3.71 20.17 -10.25
N GLN A 131 2.84 19.43 -9.57
CA GLN A 131 1.38 19.64 -9.59
C GLN A 131 0.82 20.17 -8.27
N ASN A 132 1.57 20.09 -7.17
CA ASN A 132 1.05 20.33 -5.83
C ASN A 132 1.90 21.31 -5.03
N THR A 133 1.24 22.17 -4.27
CA THR A 133 1.86 22.94 -3.18
C THR A 133 1.89 22.11 -1.90
N ALA A 134 2.67 22.54 -0.90
CA ALA A 134 2.73 21.88 0.41
C ALA A 134 1.38 21.83 1.15
N GLU A 135 0.46 22.76 0.85
CA GLU A 135 -0.91 22.78 1.39
C GLU A 135 -1.80 21.66 0.83
N THR A 136 -1.47 21.18 -0.38
CA THR A 136 -2.27 20.15 -1.09
C THR A 136 -1.64 18.76 -1.01
N LEU A 137 -0.31 18.70 -0.83
CA LEU A 137 0.45 17.47 -0.76
C LEU A 137 1.58 17.58 0.25
N ARG A 138 1.59 16.64 1.18
CA ARG A 138 2.65 16.43 2.16
C ARG A 138 3.32 15.08 1.94
N MET A 139 4.59 14.97 2.32
CA MET A 139 5.40 13.78 2.08
C MET A 139 6.16 13.35 3.33
N ILE A 140 6.30 12.04 3.51
CA ILE A 140 7.24 11.42 4.44
C ILE A 140 8.13 10.52 3.60
N MET A 141 9.45 10.71 3.70
CA MET A 141 10.43 9.99 2.89
C MET A 141 11.37 9.19 3.78
N VAL A 142 11.62 7.94 3.38
CA VAL A 142 12.50 7.01 4.07
C VAL A 142 13.61 6.56 3.13
N ASP A 143 14.85 6.85 3.50
CA ASP A 143 16.06 6.49 2.79
C ASP A 143 17.11 5.94 3.77
N PRO A 144 17.09 4.62 4.03
CA PRO A 144 18.04 3.98 4.94
C PRO A 144 19.50 4.10 4.47
N LYS A 145 19.73 4.24 3.16
CA LYS A 145 21.07 4.28 2.55
C LYS A 145 21.64 5.69 2.47
N ARG A 146 20.80 6.73 2.61
CA ARG A 146 21.16 8.16 2.57
C ARG A 146 21.70 8.64 1.22
N VAL A 147 21.34 7.97 0.13
CA VAL A 147 21.90 8.24 -1.19
C VAL A 147 20.91 8.98 -2.08
N GLU A 148 19.62 8.61 -2.02
CA GLU A 148 18.69 8.92 -3.10
C GLU A 148 17.70 10.03 -2.71
N LEU A 149 17.03 9.90 -1.56
CA LEU A 149 15.97 10.83 -1.17
C LEU A 149 16.47 11.98 -0.31
N THR A 150 17.68 11.91 0.22
CA THR A 150 18.26 12.97 1.08
C THR A 150 18.38 14.32 0.37
N LEU A 151 18.46 14.32 -0.97
CA LEU A 151 18.43 15.54 -1.79
C LEU A 151 17.19 16.41 -1.51
N TYR A 152 16.05 15.79 -1.21
CA TYR A 152 14.76 16.45 -0.99
C TYR A 152 14.65 17.15 0.37
N ASN A 153 15.58 16.93 1.31
CA ASN A 153 15.57 17.60 2.61
C ASN A 153 15.49 19.12 2.46
N GLY A 154 14.53 19.75 3.13
CA GLY A 154 14.31 21.19 3.10
C GLY A 154 13.17 21.64 2.17
N ILE A 155 12.59 20.77 1.34
CA ILE A 155 11.40 21.17 0.58
C ILE A 155 10.19 21.36 1.52
N PRO A 156 9.28 22.32 1.26
CA PRO A 156 8.13 22.59 2.11
C PRO A 156 7.12 21.44 2.16
N HIS A 157 7.18 20.48 1.24
CA HIS A 157 6.28 19.32 1.23
C HIS A 157 6.62 18.28 2.29
N LEU A 158 7.84 18.27 2.84
CA LEU A 158 8.24 17.28 3.84
C LEU A 158 7.62 17.58 5.20
N LEU A 159 6.99 16.57 5.81
CA LEU A 159 6.48 16.66 7.19
C LEU A 159 7.58 16.47 8.24
N THR A 160 8.67 15.80 7.87
CA THR A 160 9.82 15.53 8.72
C THR A 160 11.06 15.38 7.82
N PRO A 161 12.28 15.61 8.32
CA PRO A 161 13.49 15.30 7.54
C PRO A 161 13.47 13.85 7.06
N VAL A 162 14.12 13.61 5.93
CA VAL A 162 14.24 12.27 5.34
C VAL A 162 14.73 11.28 6.39
N ILE A 163 13.92 10.27 6.66
CA ILE A 163 14.14 9.31 7.73
C ILE A 163 15.17 8.28 7.28
N THR A 164 16.25 8.13 8.04
CA THR A 164 17.33 7.18 7.73
C THR A 164 17.42 6.01 8.70
N ASN A 165 16.56 5.97 9.73
CA ASN A 165 16.65 5.01 10.83
C ASN A 165 15.39 4.15 10.89
N THR A 166 15.55 2.83 11.01
CA THR A 166 14.43 1.88 11.03
C THR A 166 13.41 2.20 12.12
N GLN A 167 13.84 2.47 13.36
CA GLN A 167 12.89 2.74 14.46
C GLN A 167 12.07 4.00 14.21
N LYS A 168 12.72 5.06 13.69
CA LYS A 168 12.01 6.28 13.28
C LYS A 168 11.01 6.01 12.15
N THR A 169 11.32 5.10 11.23
CA THR A 169 10.39 4.67 10.18
C THR A 169 9.18 3.95 10.77
N VAL A 170 9.39 3.05 11.73
CA VAL A 170 8.29 2.37 12.44
C VAL A 170 7.41 3.38 13.16
N ASN A 171 8.00 4.38 13.82
CA ASN A 171 7.25 5.47 14.46
C ASN A 171 6.44 6.28 13.45
N ALA A 172 7.02 6.61 12.29
CA ALA A 172 6.34 7.37 11.24
C ALA A 172 5.18 6.58 10.61
N LEU A 173 5.31 5.26 10.45
CA LEU A 173 4.21 4.39 10.03
C LEU A 173 3.08 4.38 11.05
N LYS A 174 3.39 4.27 12.34
CA LYS A 174 2.41 4.36 13.44
C LYS A 174 1.71 5.72 13.47
N TRP A 175 2.45 6.81 13.29
CA TRP A 175 1.89 8.15 13.18
C TRP A 175 0.94 8.26 11.99
N CYS A 176 1.30 7.69 10.82
CA CYS A 176 0.42 7.69 9.65
C CYS A 176 -0.89 6.92 9.88
N ILE A 177 -0.84 5.84 10.68
CA ILE A 177 -2.05 5.10 11.08
C ILE A 177 -2.91 5.97 12.00
N GLY A 178 -2.31 6.65 12.98
CA GLY A 178 -3.03 7.59 13.84
C GLY A 178 -3.67 8.74 13.06
N GLU A 179 -2.95 9.32 12.10
CA GLU A 179 -3.46 10.36 11.20
C GLU A 179 -4.57 9.82 10.28
N MET A 180 -4.47 8.57 9.82
CA MET A 180 -5.53 7.89 9.08
C MET A 180 -6.81 7.80 9.92
N ASP A 181 -6.71 7.34 11.16
CA ASP A 181 -7.86 7.19 12.07
C ASP A 181 -8.48 8.56 12.40
N ARG A 182 -7.66 9.58 12.72
CA ARG A 182 -8.11 10.96 12.95
C ARG A 182 -8.88 11.51 11.74
N ARG A 183 -8.40 11.26 10.52
CA ARG A 183 -9.08 11.68 9.29
C ARG A 183 -10.40 10.96 9.10
N PHE A 184 -10.49 9.67 9.43
CA PHE A 184 -11.76 8.95 9.37
C PHE A 184 -12.81 9.56 10.31
N GLU A 185 -12.44 9.88 11.56
CA GLU A 185 -13.33 10.56 12.51
C GLU A 185 -13.78 11.93 11.99
N LEU A 186 -12.84 12.72 11.44
CA LEU A 186 -13.14 14.01 10.84
C LEU A 186 -14.13 13.87 9.68
N LEU A 187 -13.86 12.98 8.73
CA LEU A 187 -14.71 12.73 7.56
C LEU A 187 -16.12 12.29 7.98
N ALA A 188 -16.22 11.40 8.98
CA ALA A 188 -17.49 10.93 9.53
C ALA A 188 -18.28 12.07 10.19
N SER A 189 -17.63 12.92 10.99
CA SER A 189 -18.28 14.03 11.70
C SER A 189 -18.98 15.04 10.78
N VAL A 190 -18.50 15.18 9.53
CA VAL A 190 -19.05 16.09 8.53
C VAL A 190 -19.76 15.38 7.36
N GLY A 191 -20.00 14.07 7.48
CA GLY A 191 -20.68 13.26 6.47
C GLY A 191 -19.99 13.30 5.09
N SER A 192 -18.65 13.24 5.07
CA SER A 192 -17.86 13.14 3.84
C SER A 192 -17.34 11.72 3.68
N ARG A 193 -17.46 11.16 2.48
CA ARG A 193 -17.06 9.76 2.22
C ARG A 193 -15.56 9.60 2.00
N ASP A 194 -14.90 10.66 1.56
CA ASP A 194 -13.49 10.67 1.16
C ASP A 194 -12.90 12.08 1.30
N ILE A 195 -11.56 12.17 1.24
CA ILE A 195 -10.82 13.44 1.30
C ILE A 195 -11.24 14.42 0.20
N SER A 196 -11.57 13.93 -0.99
CA SER A 196 -11.96 14.77 -2.13
C SER A 196 -13.28 15.48 -1.86
N SER A 197 -14.27 14.77 -1.35
CA SER A 197 -15.58 15.30 -0.97
C SER A 197 -15.48 16.24 0.24
N TYR A 198 -14.61 15.93 1.20
CA TYR A 198 -14.32 16.83 2.32
C TYR A 198 -13.70 18.15 1.83
N ASN A 199 -12.64 18.09 1.02
CA ASN A 199 -11.92 19.25 0.50
C ASN A 199 -12.77 20.11 -0.44
N ALA A 200 -13.76 19.52 -1.11
CA ALA A 200 -14.74 20.25 -1.92
C ALA A 200 -15.75 21.03 -1.06
N LYS A 201 -16.20 20.44 0.06
CA LYS A 201 -17.12 21.08 1.02
C LYS A 201 -16.42 22.13 1.89
N HIS A 202 -15.14 21.95 2.18
CA HIS A 202 -14.37 22.79 3.09
C HIS A 202 -13.15 23.40 2.38
N PRO A 203 -13.36 24.36 1.47
CA PRO A 203 -12.28 24.93 0.66
C PRO A 203 -11.23 25.69 1.48
N ASP A 204 -11.61 26.22 2.64
CA ASP A 204 -10.74 27.02 3.51
C ASP A 204 -9.95 26.17 4.52
N THR A 205 -10.34 24.92 4.74
CA THR A 205 -9.71 23.99 5.70
C THR A 205 -9.39 22.66 5.05
N LYS A 206 -8.90 22.71 3.81
CA LYS A 206 -8.49 21.52 3.07
C LYS A 206 -7.41 20.76 3.82
N ILE A 207 -7.54 19.44 3.82
CA ILE A 207 -6.50 18.54 4.31
C ILE A 207 -5.64 18.07 3.13
N PRO A 208 -4.29 18.07 3.26
CA PRO A 208 -3.40 17.63 2.19
C PRO A 208 -3.44 16.11 2.03
N HIS A 209 -3.18 15.63 0.82
CA HIS A 209 -2.79 14.24 0.63
C HIS A 209 -1.43 13.99 1.30
N ILE A 210 -1.21 12.78 1.82
CA ILE A 210 0.10 12.36 2.35
C ILE A 210 0.63 11.23 1.48
N VAL A 211 1.87 11.35 1.02
CA VAL A 211 2.57 10.28 0.31
C VAL A 211 3.75 9.82 1.17
N PHE A 212 3.68 8.57 1.62
CA PHE A 212 4.75 7.92 2.36
C PHE A 212 5.63 7.11 1.39
N VAL A 213 6.90 7.47 1.30
CA VAL A 213 7.84 6.92 0.31
C VAL A 213 8.94 6.16 1.03
N ILE A 214 9.16 4.91 0.62
CA ILE A 214 10.27 4.08 1.09
C ILE A 214 11.14 3.74 -0.12
N ASP A 215 12.40 4.19 -0.13
CA ASP A 215 13.31 3.90 -1.26
C ASP A 215 13.80 2.45 -1.28
N GLU A 216 14.11 1.89 -0.11
CA GLU A 216 14.62 0.52 0.04
C GLU A 216 13.93 -0.18 1.21
N LEU A 217 12.85 -0.90 0.90
CA LEU A 217 12.10 -1.68 1.87
C LEU A 217 12.94 -2.78 2.50
N ALA A 218 13.83 -3.41 1.74
CA ALA A 218 14.58 -4.58 2.20
C ALA A 218 15.48 -4.29 3.42
N ASP A 219 15.99 -3.06 3.55
CA ASP A 219 16.80 -2.65 4.70
C ASP A 219 15.96 -2.55 5.97
N LEU A 220 14.70 -2.13 5.84
CA LEU A 220 13.74 -2.08 6.94
C LEU A 220 13.28 -3.48 7.34
N MET A 221 12.96 -4.32 6.36
CA MET A 221 12.53 -5.71 6.60
C MET A 221 13.62 -6.55 7.26
N ALA A 222 14.90 -6.28 6.99
CA ALA A 222 16.00 -6.97 7.65
C ALA A 222 16.09 -6.69 9.17
N THR A 223 15.44 -5.63 9.67
CA THR A 223 15.60 -5.17 11.06
C THR A 223 14.30 -5.09 11.85
N ALA A 224 13.17 -4.75 11.21
CA ALA A 224 11.86 -4.60 11.83
C ALA A 224 10.73 -5.08 10.90
N ALA A 225 10.87 -6.29 10.34
CA ALA A 225 9.91 -6.85 9.38
C ALA A 225 8.46 -6.81 9.87
N SER A 226 8.22 -7.27 11.11
CA SER A 226 6.87 -7.42 11.66
C SER A 226 6.14 -6.09 11.71
N GLU A 227 6.76 -5.06 12.28
CA GLU A 227 6.16 -3.75 12.48
C GLU A 227 6.02 -2.98 11.16
N VAL A 228 7.02 -3.09 10.27
CA VAL A 228 7.00 -2.42 8.96
C VAL A 228 5.93 -3.05 8.07
N GLU A 229 5.85 -4.37 8.01
CA GLU A 229 4.82 -5.09 7.24
C GLU A 229 3.42 -4.80 7.78
N ALA A 230 3.22 -4.88 9.09
CA ALA A 230 1.93 -4.56 9.72
C ALA A 230 1.50 -3.12 9.40
N GLY A 231 2.43 -2.16 9.49
CA GLY A 231 2.17 -0.76 9.17
C GLY A 231 1.78 -0.54 7.71
N ILE A 232 2.54 -1.13 6.78
CA ILE A 232 2.27 -1.06 5.33
C ILE A 232 0.91 -1.68 5.01
N ILE A 233 0.59 -2.87 5.55
CA ILE A 233 -0.68 -3.55 5.27
C ILE A 233 -1.86 -2.73 5.78
N ARG A 234 -1.80 -2.23 7.02
CA ARG A 234 -2.88 -1.44 7.63
C ARG A 234 -3.20 -0.21 6.79
N LEU A 235 -2.16 0.53 6.39
CA LEU A 235 -2.33 1.70 5.53
C LEU A 235 -2.84 1.31 4.14
N ALA A 236 -2.29 0.24 3.55
CA ALA A 236 -2.67 -0.21 2.22
C ALA A 236 -4.16 -0.62 2.12
N GLN A 237 -4.72 -1.12 3.21
CA GLN A 237 -6.12 -1.55 3.29
C GLN A 237 -7.11 -0.39 3.38
N MET A 238 -6.79 0.65 4.15
CA MET A 238 -7.79 1.62 4.61
C MET A 238 -7.51 3.06 4.19
N ALA A 239 -6.26 3.40 3.87
CA ALA A 239 -5.86 4.80 3.83
C ALA A 239 -6.26 5.56 2.53
N ARG A 240 -6.78 4.84 1.52
CA ARG A 240 -7.26 5.40 0.24
C ARG A 240 -8.26 6.53 0.44
N ALA A 241 -9.29 6.31 1.25
CA ALA A 241 -10.41 7.25 1.41
C ALA A 241 -9.96 8.55 2.10
N VAL A 242 -8.95 8.47 2.99
CA VAL A 242 -8.42 9.61 3.75
C VAL A 242 -7.23 10.29 3.07
N GLY A 243 -6.87 9.87 1.86
CA GLY A 243 -5.83 10.52 1.05
C GLY A 243 -4.40 10.26 1.52
N ILE A 244 -4.13 9.11 2.13
CA ILE A 244 -2.78 8.67 2.46
C ILE A 244 -2.39 7.54 1.51
N HIS A 245 -1.22 7.69 0.89
CA HIS A 245 -0.74 6.84 -0.19
C HIS A 245 0.65 6.29 0.12
N LEU A 246 0.95 5.07 -0.32
CA LEU A 246 2.25 4.43 -0.11
C LEU A 246 2.98 4.27 -1.44
N ILE A 247 4.25 4.63 -1.49
CA ILE A 247 5.16 4.28 -2.58
C ILE A 247 6.33 3.53 -1.98
N VAL A 248 6.39 2.23 -2.22
CA VAL A 248 7.37 1.34 -1.60
C VAL A 248 8.27 0.79 -2.68
N ALA A 249 9.57 1.02 -2.54
CA ALA A 249 10.56 0.58 -3.49
C ALA A 249 11.57 -0.41 -2.87
N THR A 250 12.12 -1.31 -3.68
CA THR A 250 13.17 -2.25 -3.25
C THR A 250 14.07 -2.65 -4.40
N GLN A 251 15.35 -2.87 -4.11
CA GLN A 251 16.28 -3.48 -5.07
C GLN A 251 16.39 -5.00 -4.92
N ARG A 252 15.78 -5.54 -3.86
CA ARG A 252 15.78 -6.97 -3.51
C ARG A 252 14.36 -7.52 -3.64
N PRO A 253 13.98 -7.99 -4.85
CA PRO A 253 12.64 -8.53 -5.12
C PRO A 253 12.51 -9.99 -4.65
N SER A 254 12.71 -10.23 -3.36
CA SER A 254 12.60 -11.54 -2.72
C SER A 254 11.31 -11.66 -1.90
N VAL A 255 10.86 -12.89 -1.64
CA VAL A 255 9.54 -13.16 -1.00
C VAL A 255 9.50 -12.72 0.47
N ASP A 256 10.65 -12.69 1.13
CA ASP A 256 10.84 -12.16 2.48
C ASP A 256 10.77 -10.63 2.54
N VAL A 257 10.97 -9.94 1.42
CA VAL A 257 10.85 -8.47 1.32
C VAL A 257 9.49 -8.07 0.77
N ILE A 258 9.06 -8.71 -0.33
CA ILE A 258 7.76 -8.47 -0.98
C ILE A 258 6.85 -9.66 -0.65
N THR A 259 6.20 -9.57 0.50
CA THR A 259 5.34 -10.65 0.99
C THR A 259 4.04 -10.76 0.21
N GLY A 260 3.36 -11.90 0.35
CA GLY A 260 2.04 -12.11 -0.27
C GLY A 260 0.99 -11.12 0.24
N LEU A 261 1.05 -10.75 1.52
CA LEU A 261 0.11 -9.80 2.13
C LEU A 261 0.30 -8.38 1.59
N MET A 262 1.55 -7.93 1.38
CA MET A 262 1.80 -6.66 0.71
C MET A 262 1.23 -6.66 -0.71
N LYS A 263 1.48 -7.72 -1.48
CA LYS A 263 0.94 -7.83 -2.84
C LYS A 263 -0.58 -7.81 -2.90
N ALA A 264 -1.25 -8.44 -1.93
CA ALA A 264 -2.70 -8.46 -1.88
C ALA A 264 -3.31 -7.06 -1.68
N ASN A 265 -2.59 -6.14 -1.03
CA ASN A 265 -3.10 -4.80 -0.69
C ASN A 265 -2.47 -3.66 -1.52
N ILE A 266 -1.39 -3.93 -2.27
CA ILE A 266 -0.72 -2.95 -3.15
C ILE A 266 -0.93 -3.36 -4.63
N PRO A 267 -2.00 -2.87 -5.28
CA PRO A 267 -2.36 -3.29 -6.63
C PRO A 267 -1.49 -2.66 -7.73
N GLY A 268 -0.93 -1.47 -7.49
CA GLY A 268 -0.03 -0.81 -8.44
C GLY A 268 1.37 -1.38 -8.34
N ARG A 269 1.93 -1.90 -9.44
CA ARG A 269 3.26 -2.53 -9.47
C ARG A 269 4.07 -2.09 -10.67
N ILE A 270 5.33 -1.76 -10.42
CA ILE A 270 6.34 -1.48 -11.44
C ILE A 270 7.52 -2.43 -11.21
N ALA A 271 7.82 -3.25 -12.21
CA ALA A 271 9.01 -4.08 -12.22
C ALA A 271 9.99 -3.56 -13.27
N PHE A 272 11.19 -3.19 -12.83
CA PHE A 272 12.34 -2.99 -13.70
C PHE A 272 13.06 -4.31 -13.96
N SER A 273 14.12 -4.26 -14.77
CA SER A 273 14.96 -5.44 -15.03
C SER A 273 15.41 -6.12 -13.74
N VAL A 274 15.19 -7.43 -13.69
CA VAL A 274 15.59 -8.33 -12.59
C VAL A 274 16.49 -9.44 -13.09
N ALA A 275 17.17 -10.13 -12.17
CA ALA A 275 18.12 -11.18 -12.51
C ALA A 275 17.45 -12.49 -12.96
N SER A 276 16.25 -12.79 -12.43
CA SER A 276 15.62 -14.09 -12.65
C SER A 276 14.11 -14.03 -12.86
N LEU A 277 13.59 -15.12 -13.43
CA LEU A 277 12.15 -15.39 -13.55
C LEU A 277 11.44 -15.41 -12.19
N ILE A 278 12.12 -15.89 -11.16
CA ILE A 278 11.59 -15.96 -9.79
C ILE A 278 11.36 -14.55 -9.28
N ASP A 279 12.34 -13.66 -9.43
CA ASP A 279 12.23 -12.25 -9.06
C ASP A 279 11.09 -11.55 -9.80
N SER A 280 10.92 -11.81 -11.10
CA SER A 280 9.80 -11.27 -11.88
C SER A 280 8.45 -11.69 -11.28
N ARG A 281 8.31 -12.98 -10.92
CA ARG A 281 7.09 -13.49 -10.28
C ARG A 281 6.89 -12.95 -8.88
N THR A 282 7.96 -12.71 -8.14
CA THR A 282 7.86 -12.08 -6.81
C THR A 282 7.17 -10.73 -6.93
N ILE A 283 7.47 -9.93 -7.96
CA ILE A 283 6.91 -8.59 -8.15
C ILE A 283 5.54 -8.60 -8.85
N LEU A 284 5.43 -9.26 -10.01
CA LEU A 284 4.29 -9.14 -10.93
C LEU A 284 3.34 -10.33 -10.92
N ASP A 285 3.62 -11.36 -10.11
CA ASP A 285 2.96 -12.67 -10.18
C ASP A 285 3.05 -13.32 -11.58
N SER A 286 3.95 -12.81 -12.42
CA SER A 286 4.07 -13.18 -13.84
C SER A 286 5.52 -13.02 -14.33
N PRO A 287 5.91 -13.77 -15.37
CA PRO A 287 7.23 -13.64 -15.98
C PRO A 287 7.31 -12.39 -16.88
N GLY A 288 8.53 -11.94 -17.16
CA GLY A 288 8.81 -10.94 -18.19
C GLY A 288 9.78 -9.85 -17.76
N ALA A 289 9.89 -9.54 -16.47
CA ALA A 289 10.80 -8.50 -15.98
C ALA A 289 12.28 -8.92 -16.15
N GLU A 290 12.57 -10.22 -16.16
CA GLU A 290 13.90 -10.77 -16.46
C GLU A 290 14.35 -10.58 -17.92
N LYS A 291 13.43 -10.14 -18.80
CA LYS A 291 13.68 -9.88 -20.22
C LYS A 291 13.74 -8.39 -20.56
N LEU A 292 13.70 -7.52 -19.55
CA LEU A 292 13.85 -6.09 -19.73
C LEU A 292 15.32 -5.73 -20.00
N LEU A 293 15.53 -4.58 -20.62
CA LEU A 293 16.85 -4.11 -21.07
C LEU A 293 17.59 -3.29 -20.00
N GLY A 294 16.94 -3.01 -18.87
CA GLY A 294 17.40 -2.05 -17.87
C GLY A 294 17.27 -0.60 -18.36
N ARG A 295 17.99 0.33 -17.73
CA ARG A 295 18.02 1.77 -18.09
C ARG A 295 16.63 2.39 -18.27
N GLY A 296 15.71 2.08 -17.35
CA GLY A 296 14.35 2.63 -17.36
C GLY A 296 13.31 1.76 -18.06
N ASP A 297 13.70 0.66 -18.73
CA ASP A 297 12.75 -0.31 -19.28
C ASP A 297 12.05 -1.07 -18.15
N MET A 298 10.71 -1.03 -18.14
CA MET A 298 9.89 -1.54 -17.05
C MET A 298 8.60 -2.21 -17.54
N LEU A 299 8.03 -3.06 -16.69
CA LEU A 299 6.67 -3.56 -16.78
C LEU A 299 5.81 -2.87 -15.71
N TYR A 300 4.68 -2.30 -16.12
CA TYR A 300 3.71 -1.65 -15.26
C TYR A 300 2.42 -2.46 -15.21
N GLN A 301 1.89 -2.68 -14.01
CA GLN A 301 0.67 -3.44 -13.77
C GLN A 301 -0.20 -2.73 -12.73
N THR A 302 -1.50 -2.76 -12.95
CA THR A 302 -2.53 -2.31 -12.00
C THR A 302 -3.69 -3.30 -12.03
N ALA A 303 -4.65 -3.14 -11.10
CA ALA A 303 -5.89 -3.91 -11.11
C ALA A 303 -6.76 -3.68 -12.37
N GLU A 304 -6.59 -2.55 -13.07
CA GLU A 304 -7.35 -2.23 -14.30
C GLU A 304 -6.75 -2.91 -15.54
N LEU A 305 -5.50 -3.36 -15.47
CA LEU A 305 -4.78 -3.96 -16.59
C LEU A 305 -4.84 -5.48 -16.52
N SER A 306 -5.30 -6.11 -17.61
CA SER A 306 -5.35 -7.58 -17.70
C SER A 306 -3.97 -8.24 -17.75
N LYS A 307 -2.93 -7.50 -18.17
CA LYS A 307 -1.54 -7.95 -18.27
C LYS A 307 -0.59 -6.77 -18.03
N PRO A 308 0.65 -7.01 -17.56
CA PRO A 308 1.65 -5.95 -17.46
C PRO A 308 1.96 -5.32 -18.82
N VAL A 309 2.01 -3.99 -18.84
CA VAL A 309 2.35 -3.19 -20.02
C VAL A 309 3.82 -2.80 -19.97
N ARG A 310 4.54 -2.99 -21.07
CA ARG A 310 5.94 -2.58 -21.18
C ARG A 310 6.04 -1.09 -21.47
N ILE A 311 6.83 -0.38 -20.67
CA ILE A 311 7.02 1.07 -20.73
C ILE A 311 8.52 1.35 -20.65
N GLN A 312 9.01 2.21 -21.54
CA GLN A 312 10.29 2.89 -21.35
C GLN A 312 10.07 4.09 -20.43
N GLY A 313 10.63 4.00 -19.22
CA GLY A 313 10.55 5.01 -18.19
C GLY A 313 11.09 6.36 -18.63
N ALA A 314 10.43 7.42 -18.15
CA ALA A 314 10.91 8.78 -18.31
C ALA A 314 12.25 8.97 -17.59
N PHE A 315 13.07 9.85 -18.15
CA PHE A 315 14.37 10.20 -17.63
C PHE A 315 14.39 11.67 -17.20
N ILE A 316 14.87 11.89 -15.98
CA ILE A 316 15.24 13.20 -15.45
C ILE A 316 16.70 13.10 -15.00
N SER A 317 17.51 14.09 -15.37
CA SER A 317 18.89 14.17 -14.92
C SER A 317 18.98 14.64 -13.47
N GLU A 318 20.12 14.36 -12.81
CA GLU A 318 20.38 14.83 -11.45
C GLU A 318 20.45 16.36 -11.38
N GLU A 319 20.98 17.01 -12.42
CA GLU A 319 21.04 18.47 -12.52
C GLU A 319 19.64 19.10 -12.59
N GLU A 320 18.74 18.53 -13.40
CA GLU A 320 17.34 18.96 -13.46
C GLU A 320 16.62 18.73 -12.14
N LEU A 321 16.84 17.57 -11.51
CA LEU A 321 16.26 17.22 -10.22
C LEU A 321 16.67 18.23 -9.15
N LYS A 322 17.98 18.48 -9.02
CA LYS A 322 18.52 19.44 -8.07
C LYS A 322 18.00 20.85 -8.32
N SER A 323 17.92 21.28 -9.59
CA SER A 323 17.41 22.61 -9.94
C SER A 323 15.97 22.82 -9.48
N VAL A 324 15.10 21.80 -9.63
CA VAL A 324 13.71 21.87 -9.15
C VAL A 324 13.65 21.85 -7.63
N VAL A 325 14.43 20.99 -6.99
CA VAL A 325 14.48 20.88 -5.52
C VAL A 325 14.99 22.17 -4.89
N ASP A 326 16.06 22.78 -5.42
CA ASP A 326 16.61 24.04 -4.94
C ASP A 326 15.61 25.20 -5.14
N TYR A 327 14.87 25.21 -6.26
CA TYR A 327 13.78 26.16 -6.47
C TYR A 327 12.66 26.02 -5.42
N LEU A 328 12.36 24.80 -4.97
CA LEU A 328 11.31 24.54 -3.98
C LEU A 328 11.71 24.88 -2.55
N LYS A 329 12.99 24.75 -2.19
CA LYS A 329 13.47 24.98 -0.81
C LYS A 329 13.27 26.41 -0.33
N GLY A 330 13.19 27.39 -1.24
CA GLY A 330 13.03 28.79 -0.87
C GLY A 330 14.14 29.28 0.09
N ASP A 331 13.86 30.37 0.80
CA ASP A 331 14.79 30.96 1.77
C ASP A 331 14.49 30.56 3.23
N GLU A 332 13.33 29.96 3.48
CA GLU A 332 12.87 29.58 4.83
C GLU A 332 12.93 28.07 5.03
N GLU A 333 13.35 27.64 6.22
CA GLU A 333 13.32 26.21 6.57
C GLU A 333 11.88 25.74 6.80
N PRO A 334 11.52 24.54 6.31
CA PRO A 334 10.18 24.00 6.49
C PRO A 334 9.91 23.64 7.95
N GLU A 335 8.68 23.88 8.39
CA GLU A 335 8.19 23.44 9.69
C GLU A 335 7.95 21.92 9.67
N TYR A 336 8.76 21.21 10.46
CA TYR A 336 8.67 19.77 10.64
C TYR A 336 7.88 19.41 11.90
N ASP A 337 7.13 18.32 11.82
CA ASP A 337 6.45 17.72 12.95
C ASP A 337 7.34 16.63 13.57
N GLU A 338 7.92 16.95 14.73
CA GLU A 338 8.80 16.03 15.47
C GLU A 338 8.06 14.79 15.97
N SER A 339 6.74 14.88 16.20
CA SER A 339 5.91 13.78 16.72
C SER A 339 5.84 12.57 15.78
N ILE A 340 6.18 12.77 14.50
CA ILE A 340 6.21 11.72 13.47
C ILE A 340 7.28 10.69 13.75
N VAL A 341 8.45 11.12 14.24
CA VAL A 341 9.62 10.25 14.44
C VAL A 341 9.85 9.89 15.90
N GLU A 342 9.17 10.58 16.81
CA GLU A 342 9.20 10.27 18.24
C GLU A 342 8.43 8.99 18.56
N THR A 343 8.87 8.30 19.61
CA THR A 343 8.13 7.16 20.13
C THR A 343 6.86 7.72 20.76
N GLN A 344 5.72 7.45 20.13
CA GLN A 344 4.43 7.80 20.71
C GLN A 344 4.34 7.11 22.08
N LYS A 345 4.31 7.92 23.15
CA LYS A 345 4.00 7.44 24.50
C LYS A 345 2.54 7.00 24.45
N SER A 346 2.33 5.74 24.11
CA SER A 346 1.02 5.23 23.73
C SER A 346 0.04 5.33 24.90
N GLY A 347 -0.97 6.17 24.74
CA GLY A 347 -2.30 5.99 25.33
C GLY A 347 -3.23 5.20 24.37
N THR A 348 -2.66 4.52 23.37
CA THR A 348 -3.38 3.85 22.28
C THR A 348 -3.01 2.37 22.21
N ALA A 349 -2.90 1.71 23.38
CA ALA A 349 -2.76 0.27 23.49
C ALA A 349 -4.15 -0.38 23.50
N ASN A 350 -4.80 -0.49 22.32
CA ASN A 350 -5.90 -1.46 22.08
C ASN A 350 -6.32 -1.59 20.59
N MET A 351 -5.38 -1.49 19.64
CA MET A 351 -5.68 -1.62 18.20
C MET A 351 -5.00 -2.80 17.49
N PHE A 352 -4.17 -3.59 18.17
CA PHE A 352 -3.60 -4.82 17.61
C PHE A 352 -4.10 -6.03 18.42
N GLY A 353 -5.15 -6.67 17.90
CA GLY A 353 -5.71 -7.91 18.43
C GLY A 353 -4.80 -9.11 18.16
N GLY A 354 -3.68 -9.17 18.86
CA GLY A 354 -2.84 -10.36 19.01
C GLY A 354 -2.37 -10.39 20.45
N ALA A 355 -2.47 -11.55 21.12
CA ALA A 355 -1.91 -11.74 22.45
C ALA A 355 -0.47 -11.21 22.47
N SER A 356 -0.19 -10.24 23.33
CA SER A 356 1.12 -9.62 23.45
C SER A 356 2.15 -10.68 23.83
N ASP A 357 3.00 -11.08 22.88
CA ASP A 357 4.15 -11.97 23.08
C ASP A 357 5.30 -11.28 23.86
N ASP A 358 5.07 -10.03 24.30
CA ASP A 358 6.00 -9.21 25.10
C ASP A 358 5.67 -9.18 26.61
N GLN A 359 4.58 -9.81 27.07
CA GLN A 359 4.29 -9.91 28.50
C GLN A 359 5.09 -11.06 29.14
N ASP A 360 5.56 -10.86 30.38
CA ASP A 360 6.19 -11.97 31.12
C ASP A 360 5.18 -13.14 31.23
N PRO A 361 5.58 -14.41 31.02
CA PRO A 361 4.67 -15.55 31.08
C PRO A 361 3.89 -15.70 32.41
N LEU A 362 4.34 -15.02 33.47
CA LEU A 362 3.69 -15.01 34.78
C LEU A 362 2.82 -13.76 35.01
N PHE A 363 2.59 -12.93 33.99
CA PHE A 363 1.85 -11.67 34.08
C PHE A 363 0.43 -11.88 34.63
N ASP A 364 -0.35 -12.77 34.04
CA ASP A 364 -1.72 -13.07 34.48
C ASP A 364 -1.75 -13.66 35.89
N GLU A 365 -0.80 -14.55 36.22
CA GLU A 365 -0.70 -15.12 37.56
C GLU A 365 -0.32 -14.06 38.61
N ALA A 366 0.56 -13.12 38.24
CA ALA A 366 0.97 -12.02 39.10
C ALA A 366 -0.16 -11.03 39.36
N LYS A 367 -0.95 -10.72 38.32
CA LYS A 367 -2.17 -9.91 38.40
C LYS A 367 -3.14 -10.51 39.42
N ASP A 368 -3.50 -11.78 39.25
CA ASP A 368 -4.41 -12.49 40.15
C ASP A 368 -3.93 -12.50 41.60
N VAL A 369 -2.64 -12.75 41.79
CA VAL A 369 -2.01 -12.82 43.11
C VAL A 369 -2.02 -11.46 43.82
N ILE A 370 -1.77 -10.37 43.09
CA ILE A 370 -1.74 -9.02 43.65
C ILE A 370 -3.15 -8.56 43.99
N LEU A 371 -4.14 -8.80 43.13
CA LEU A 371 -5.53 -8.44 43.35
C LEU A 371 -6.10 -9.16 44.57
N LYS A 372 -5.91 -10.48 44.68
CA LYS A 372 -6.38 -11.28 45.83
C LYS A 372 -5.73 -10.90 47.15
N ALA A 373 -4.47 -10.48 47.13
CA ALA A 373 -3.72 -10.15 48.33
C ALA A 373 -3.78 -8.67 48.73
N GLY A 374 -4.27 -7.80 47.85
CA GLY A 374 -4.29 -6.35 48.07
C GLY A 374 -2.90 -5.73 48.22
N LYS A 375 -1.84 -6.36 47.67
CA LYS A 375 -0.45 -5.93 47.89
C LYS A 375 0.43 -6.11 46.65
N ALA A 376 0.84 -5.00 46.03
CA ALA A 376 1.77 -4.99 44.90
C ALA A 376 3.19 -4.61 45.34
N SER A 377 4.08 -5.58 45.57
CA SER A 377 5.50 -5.29 45.85
C SER A 377 6.44 -6.37 45.30
N ALA A 378 7.65 -5.99 44.91
CA ALA A 378 8.60 -6.93 44.29
C ALA A 378 8.90 -8.12 45.22
N SER A 379 9.13 -7.84 46.50
CA SER A 379 9.34 -8.85 47.55
C SER A 379 8.13 -9.77 47.80
N PHE A 380 6.91 -9.34 47.44
CA PHE A 380 5.71 -10.16 47.52
C PHE A 380 5.64 -11.13 46.34
N LEU A 381 5.81 -10.63 45.11
CA LEU A 381 5.86 -11.47 43.90
C LEU A 381 7.01 -12.47 43.93
N GLN A 382 8.20 -12.08 44.41
CA GLN A 382 9.34 -13.00 44.57
C GLN A 382 8.98 -14.22 45.42
N ARG A 383 8.24 -14.03 46.52
CA ARG A 383 7.86 -15.13 47.42
C ARG A 383 6.72 -15.96 46.86
N ARG A 384 5.74 -15.32 46.22
CA ARG A 384 4.52 -16.00 45.77
C ARG A 384 4.69 -16.75 44.45
N LEU A 385 5.47 -16.18 43.54
CA LEU A 385 5.75 -16.74 42.20
C LEU A 385 7.14 -17.36 42.07
N LYS A 386 7.94 -17.35 43.15
CA LYS A 386 9.31 -17.91 43.18
C LYS A 386 10.24 -17.33 42.10
N VAL A 387 10.09 -16.04 41.79
CA VAL A 387 10.89 -15.31 40.81
C VAL A 387 11.99 -14.46 41.46
N GLY A 388 13.05 -14.14 40.70
CA GLY A 388 14.10 -13.21 41.14
C GLY A 388 13.64 -11.75 41.17
N TYR A 389 14.37 -10.88 41.89
CA TYR A 389 13.98 -9.47 42.09
C TYR A 389 13.81 -8.70 40.78
N ALA A 390 14.75 -8.84 39.83
CA ALA A 390 14.71 -8.14 38.55
C ALA A 390 13.47 -8.50 37.72
N ARG A 391 13.07 -9.79 37.75
CA ARG A 391 11.87 -10.27 37.05
C ARG A 391 10.59 -9.79 37.75
N ALA A 392 10.56 -9.85 39.09
CA ALA A 392 9.44 -9.32 39.87
C ALA A 392 9.24 -7.81 39.68
N ALA A 393 10.33 -7.03 39.56
CA ALA A 393 10.27 -5.60 39.27
C ALA A 393 9.71 -5.35 37.87
N ARG A 394 10.20 -6.08 36.86
CA ARG A 394 9.70 -5.99 35.48
C ARG A 394 8.20 -6.31 35.38
N ILE A 395 7.74 -7.38 36.03
CA ILE A 395 6.31 -7.74 36.08
C ILE A 395 5.48 -6.63 36.73
N LEU A 396 6.01 -5.93 37.75
CA LEU A 396 5.31 -4.79 38.35
C LEU A 396 5.27 -3.59 37.40
N ASP A 397 6.33 -3.34 36.65
CA ASP A 397 6.37 -2.28 35.65
C ASP A 397 5.37 -2.58 34.51
N GLU A 398 5.28 -3.83 34.05
CA GLU A 398 4.26 -4.29 33.09
C GLU A 398 2.83 -4.12 33.66
N LEU A 399 2.60 -4.42 34.94
CA LEU A 399 1.29 -4.23 35.59
C LEU A 399 0.95 -2.74 35.79
N GLU A 400 1.95 -1.88 35.97
CA GLU A 400 1.78 -0.41 36.03
C GLU A 400 1.43 0.15 34.64
N GLU A 401 2.14 -0.29 33.60
CA GLU A 401 1.83 0.05 32.20
C GLU A 401 0.43 -0.42 31.79
N ALA A 402 -0.01 -1.58 32.29
CA ALA A 402 -1.36 -2.10 32.08
C ALA A 402 -2.44 -1.38 32.92
N GLY A 403 -2.09 -0.38 33.74
CA GLY A 403 -3.02 0.39 34.56
C GLY A 403 -3.62 -0.39 35.74
N ILE A 404 -3.04 -1.53 36.11
CA ILE A 404 -3.54 -2.39 37.19
C ILE A 404 -3.04 -1.88 38.56
N ILE A 405 -1.82 -1.33 38.59
CA ILE A 405 -1.20 -0.76 39.77
C ILE A 405 -0.66 0.66 39.50
N GLY A 406 -0.58 1.48 40.53
CA GLY A 406 -0.06 2.84 40.47
C GLY A 406 1.47 2.92 40.48
N PRO A 407 2.03 4.12 40.31
CA PRO A 407 3.46 4.32 40.12
C PRO A 407 4.31 3.92 41.33
N SER A 408 5.59 3.64 41.07
CA SER A 408 6.56 3.26 42.10
C SER A 408 6.66 4.27 43.25
N GLN A 409 6.31 3.84 44.47
CA GLN A 409 6.43 4.63 45.71
C GLN A 409 7.66 4.22 46.54
N GLY A 410 8.80 4.00 45.87
CA GLY A 410 10.06 3.61 46.52
C GLY A 410 9.97 2.25 47.22
N ALA A 411 10.19 2.19 48.54
CA ALA A 411 10.17 0.95 49.30
C ALA A 411 8.76 0.46 49.71
N LYS A 412 7.72 1.27 49.48
CA LYS A 412 6.33 0.93 49.81
C LYS A 412 5.69 0.10 48.69
N PRO A 413 4.69 -0.75 49.00
CA PRO A 413 3.87 -1.39 47.98
C PRO A 413 3.19 -0.36 47.07
N ARG A 414 3.09 -0.67 45.77
CA ARG A 414 2.35 0.12 44.79
C ARG A 414 0.85 0.04 45.10
N GLU A 415 0.15 1.13 44.84
CA GLU A 415 -1.31 1.19 44.96
C GLU A 415 -1.97 0.31 43.90
N ILE A 416 -3.09 -0.34 44.21
CA ILE A 416 -3.83 -1.16 43.25
C ILE A 416 -4.99 -0.33 42.73
N LEU A 417 -5.08 -0.16 41.41
CA LEU A 417 -6.01 0.76 40.76
C LEU A 417 -7.32 0.10 40.32
N VAL A 418 -7.36 -1.24 40.27
CA VAL A 418 -8.52 -2.03 39.80
C VAL A 418 -9.06 -2.89 40.94
N THR A 419 -10.38 -2.96 41.10
CA THR A 419 -11.03 -3.87 42.08
C THR A 419 -11.58 -5.12 41.40
N GLU A 420 -11.68 -6.25 42.13
CA GLU A 420 -12.10 -7.57 41.60
C GLU A 420 -13.43 -7.56 40.82
N ASN A 421 -14.28 -6.53 41.00
CA ASN A 421 -15.59 -6.44 40.36
C ASN A 421 -15.61 -5.87 38.93
N GLU A 422 -14.52 -5.32 38.40
CA GLU A 422 -14.48 -4.73 37.04
C GLU A 422 -13.95 -5.70 35.96
N VAL A 423 -13.55 -6.91 36.34
CA VAL A 423 -12.79 -7.83 35.45
C VAL A 423 -13.66 -8.92 34.80
N SER A 424 -14.96 -9.00 35.10
CA SER A 424 -15.82 -10.11 34.63
C SER A 424 -16.87 -9.77 33.57
N ASN A 425 -16.91 -8.56 33.00
CA ASN A 425 -17.92 -8.25 31.97
C ASN A 425 -17.43 -7.22 30.91
N PRO A 426 -17.06 -7.64 29.68
CA PRO A 426 -16.63 -6.72 28.63
C PRO A 426 -17.80 -6.13 27.82
N MET A 427 -19.04 -6.19 28.32
CA MET A 427 -20.22 -5.60 27.68
C MET A 427 -21.07 -4.83 28.69
N ASN A 428 -20.65 -3.60 29.01
CA ASN A 428 -21.54 -2.46 29.28
C ASN A 428 -20.71 -1.24 29.69
N ALA A 429 -20.30 -0.44 28.72
CA ALA A 429 -19.88 0.94 28.95
C ALA A 429 -20.44 1.82 27.82
N GLY A 430 -21.77 1.93 27.81
CA GLY A 430 -22.50 2.86 26.97
C GLY A 430 -23.82 3.20 27.66
N GLY A 431 -23.85 4.27 28.46
CA GLY A 431 -25.12 4.77 28.98
C GLY A 431 -25.08 5.71 30.18
N LYS A 432 -24.98 7.00 29.87
CA LYS A 432 -25.68 8.15 30.49
C LYS A 432 -25.33 8.54 31.94
N LEU A 433 -24.58 9.64 32.03
CA LEU A 433 -24.88 10.71 32.98
C LEU A 433 -26.33 11.17 32.78
N ASN A 434 -27.09 11.25 33.85
CA ASN A 434 -28.15 12.25 34.06
C ASN A 434 -28.35 12.41 35.57
N ALA A 435 -27.94 13.57 36.08
CA ALA A 435 -28.41 14.13 37.33
C ALA A 435 -29.33 15.29 36.94
N PHE A 436 -30.60 15.24 37.32
CA PHE A 436 -31.42 16.33 37.87
C PHE A 436 -32.86 15.84 38.11
N ASP A 437 -33.42 16.35 39.20
CA ASP A 437 -34.60 15.93 39.96
C ASP A 437 -35.97 16.05 39.27
N ASP A 438 -36.89 15.22 39.81
CA ASP A 438 -38.32 15.43 40.10
C ASP A 438 -39.03 16.70 39.57
N VAL A 439 -40.18 16.53 38.90
CA VAL A 439 -41.52 16.99 39.34
C VAL A 439 -42.61 16.15 38.63
N ALA A 440 -43.70 15.89 39.35
CA ALA A 440 -44.89 15.14 39.00
C ALA A 440 -45.90 15.87 38.08
N ASP A 441 -46.90 15.07 37.69
CA ASP A 441 -48.29 15.38 37.33
C ASP A 441 -48.72 15.66 35.88
N ASP A 442 -49.74 14.85 35.53
CA ASP A 442 -50.96 15.09 34.78
C ASP A 442 -51.06 14.97 33.24
N GLU A 443 -51.91 14.00 32.88
CA GLU A 443 -53.04 14.00 31.93
C GLU A 443 -52.82 14.06 30.40
N GLU A 444 -53.41 13.03 29.78
CA GLU A 444 -54.25 13.02 28.56
C GLU A 444 -53.70 13.66 27.26
N ASP A 445 -53.49 12.84 26.22
CA ASP A 445 -54.48 12.69 25.14
C ASP A 445 -53.98 11.71 24.04
N GLU A 446 -54.88 10.82 23.66
CA GLU A 446 -54.84 9.96 22.47
C GLU A 446 -55.10 10.81 21.21
N GLU A 447 -54.33 10.65 20.14
CA GLU A 447 -54.91 10.71 18.79
C GLU A 447 -54.19 9.71 17.86
N GLU A 448 -55.02 8.77 17.41
CA GLU A 448 -54.88 7.73 16.41
C GLU A 448 -55.02 8.36 15.01
N TYR A 449 -54.17 8.01 14.03
CA TYR A 449 -54.50 8.17 12.62
C TYR A 449 -54.07 6.95 11.81
N GLU A 450 -55.05 6.53 11.01
CA GLU A 450 -55.23 5.26 10.32
C GLU A 450 -54.33 5.05 9.09
N GLU A 451 -54.27 3.76 8.75
CA GLU A 451 -53.73 3.14 7.54
C GLU A 451 -54.39 3.66 6.25
N GLU A 452 -53.61 3.73 5.17
CA GLU A 452 -54.13 3.45 3.82
C GLU A 452 -53.17 2.50 3.08
N ASP A 453 -53.69 1.30 2.83
CA ASP A 453 -53.20 0.28 1.91
C ASP A 453 -53.27 0.76 0.45
N GLU A 454 -52.25 0.49 -0.35
CA GLU A 454 -52.42 0.23 -1.79
C GLU A 454 -51.58 -0.98 -2.21
N LEU A 455 -52.31 -2.04 -2.56
CA LEU A 455 -51.86 -3.26 -3.25
C LEU A 455 -51.86 -3.01 -4.77
N GLU A 456 -50.80 -3.43 -5.47
CA GLU A 456 -50.87 -3.84 -6.88
C GLU A 456 -50.05 -5.13 -7.09
N GLU A 457 -50.79 -6.25 -7.15
CA GLU A 457 -50.60 -7.44 -8.01
C GLU A 457 -50.60 -6.97 -9.49
N ASP A 458 -50.00 -7.56 -10.53
CA ASP A 458 -49.49 -8.88 -10.90
C ASP A 458 -48.54 -8.69 -12.13
N GLU A 459 -47.65 -9.66 -12.40
CA GLU A 459 -47.62 -10.42 -13.68
C GLU A 459 -46.41 -11.39 -13.73
N GLU A 460 -46.72 -12.68 -13.60
CA GLU A 460 -45.93 -13.85 -14.02
C GLU A 460 -45.75 -13.87 -15.54
N TYR A 461 -44.58 -14.31 -16.03
CA TYR A 461 -44.49 -15.12 -17.26
C TYR A 461 -43.27 -16.07 -17.27
N GLU A 462 -43.61 -17.35 -17.17
CA GLU A 462 -43.13 -18.55 -17.90
C GLU A 462 -41.68 -19.07 -17.79
N GLU A 463 -41.59 -20.21 -17.10
CA GLU A 463 -40.63 -21.31 -17.30
C GLU A 463 -40.88 -22.00 -18.65
N ASP A 464 -39.81 -22.31 -19.38
CA ASP A 464 -39.79 -23.37 -20.39
C ASP A 464 -38.65 -24.35 -20.06
N GLU A 465 -39.01 -25.49 -19.47
CA GLU A 465 -38.25 -26.74 -19.54
C GLU A 465 -38.77 -27.52 -20.76
N ASP A 466 -37.87 -28.00 -21.62
CA ASP A 466 -38.13 -29.12 -22.52
C ASP A 466 -36.95 -30.10 -22.44
N GLU A 467 -37.26 -31.28 -21.91
CA GLU A 467 -36.45 -32.50 -21.87
C GLU A 467 -36.57 -33.31 -23.19
N ASP A 468 -35.65 -34.27 -23.33
CA ASP A 468 -35.80 -35.55 -24.05
C ASP A 468 -35.69 -35.60 -25.59
N THR A 469 -34.67 -36.27 -26.14
CA THR A 469 -34.61 -37.76 -26.27
C THR A 469 -33.42 -38.26 -27.12
N GLU A 470 -33.02 -39.50 -26.80
CA GLU A 470 -31.98 -40.36 -27.37
C GLU A 470 -32.32 -40.94 -28.77
N GLU A 471 -31.31 -41.44 -29.49
CA GLU A 471 -31.26 -42.63 -30.39
C GLU A 471 -29.93 -42.54 -31.19
N GLU A 472 -28.87 -43.31 -30.90
CA GLU A 472 -28.55 -44.74 -31.17
C GLU A 472 -28.32 -45.15 -32.65
N GLU A 473 -27.36 -46.07 -32.81
CA GLU A 473 -26.97 -46.90 -33.98
C GLU A 473 -26.05 -46.27 -35.05
N GLU A 474 -25.06 -46.95 -35.66
CA GLU A 474 -24.27 -48.18 -35.44
C GLU A 474 -23.18 -48.15 -36.54
N GLU A 475 -21.98 -48.68 -36.27
CA GLU A 475 -21.25 -49.68 -37.09
C GLU A 475 -19.75 -49.69 -36.77
N GLU A 476 -19.36 -50.78 -36.11
CA GLU A 476 -18.04 -51.39 -36.10
C GLU A 476 -17.60 -51.75 -37.54
N ASP A 477 -16.31 -51.64 -37.88
CA ASP A 477 -15.47 -52.85 -37.99
C ASP A 477 -14.03 -52.64 -38.51
N LEU A 478 -13.13 -53.29 -37.77
CA LEU A 478 -12.00 -54.12 -38.22
C LEU A 478 -10.71 -53.52 -38.83
N HIS A 479 -9.65 -53.76 -38.04
CA HIS A 479 -8.47 -54.57 -38.37
C HIS A 479 -7.11 -53.89 -38.62
N LYS A 480 -6.21 -54.19 -37.67
CA LYS A 480 -4.84 -54.71 -37.85
C LYS A 480 -3.90 -53.91 -38.77
N ASN A 481 -3.01 -53.12 -38.17
CA ASN A 481 -1.59 -53.48 -37.90
C ASN A 481 -0.84 -52.30 -37.31
#